data_AF-A0A0D0C0B5-F1
#
_entry.id   AF-A0A0D0C0B5-F1
#
_cell.length_a   1.000
_cell.length_b   1.000
_cell.length_c   1.000
_cell.angle_alpha   90.00
_cell.angle_beta   90.00
_cell.angle_gamma   90.00
#
_symmetry.space_group_name_H-M   'P 1'
#
loop_
_entity.id
_entity.type
_entity.pdbx_description
1 polymer ?
#
loop_
_entity_poly.entity_id
_entity_poly.type
_entity_poly.pdbx_seq_one_letter_code
_entity_poly.pdbx_strand_id
1 'polypeptide(L)' 'LKWPASSPDMNIQEHIWAELETIAHLYEPAPHTEDQMWEVLQWAWSQISDKFTEKLYASLPHQVEALMKAKGWNTKY' A
#
# COMPACT_ATOMS: atom_id res chain seq x y z
N LEU A 1 -14.73 11.94 -7.26
CA LEU A 1 -13.57 11.71 -8.14
C LEU A 1 -13.95 10.66 -9.18
N LYS A 2 -13.78 10.91 -10.48
CA LYS A 2 -13.95 9.87 -11.52
C LYS A 2 -12.63 9.10 -11.61
N TRP A 3 -12.59 7.89 -11.07
CA TRP A 3 -11.41 7.02 -11.15
C TRP A 3 -11.47 6.25 -12.48
N PRO A 4 -10.41 6.26 -13.31
CA PRO A 4 -10.39 5.44 -14.52
C PRO A 4 -10.36 3.96 -14.12
N ALA A 5 -11.20 3.16 -14.78
CA ALA A 5 -11.15 1.72 -14.65
C ALA A 5 -9.83 1.25 -15.28
N SER A 6 -9.04 0.46 -14.55
CA SER A 6 -7.83 -0.24 -15.02
C SER A 6 -6.46 0.43 -14.79
N SER A 7 -6.18 0.91 -13.57
CA SER A 7 -4.79 1.11 -13.11
C SER A 7 -4.56 0.41 -11.77
N PRO A 8 -4.09 -0.86 -11.77
CA PRO A 8 -3.59 -1.54 -10.58
C PRO A 8 -2.49 -0.70 -9.88
N ASP A 9 -1.63 -0.07 -10.69
CA ASP A 9 -0.49 0.79 -10.29
C ASP A 9 -0.90 2.05 -9.50
N MET A 10 -2.20 2.34 -9.37
CA MET A 10 -2.73 3.48 -8.61
C MET A 10 -3.37 3.08 -7.28
N ASN A 11 -3.33 1.80 -6.91
CA ASN A 11 -4.02 1.34 -5.73
C ASN A 11 -3.17 1.60 -4.47
N ILE A 12 -3.32 2.79 -3.89
CA ILE A 12 -2.79 3.16 -2.56
C ILE A 12 -3.01 2.02 -1.56
N GLN A 13 -4.16 1.34 -1.68
CA GLN A 13 -4.51 0.21 -0.83
C GLN A 13 -3.51 -0.94 -0.97
N GLU A 14 -3.05 -1.29 -2.18
CA GLU A 14 -2.04 -2.35 -2.39
C GLU A 14 -0.68 -1.98 -1.78
N HIS A 15 -0.28 -0.72 -1.88
CA HIS A 15 0.94 -0.25 -1.22
C HIS A 15 0.86 -0.33 0.31
N ILE A 16 -0.31 -0.02 0.89
CA ILE A 16 -0.53 -0.17 2.33
C ILE A 16 -0.52 -1.66 2.73
N TRP A 17 -1.12 -2.54 1.94
CA TRP A 17 -1.10 -3.98 2.19
C TRP A 17 0.32 -4.56 2.15
N ALA A 18 1.14 -4.15 1.17
CA ALA A 18 2.53 -4.59 1.07
C ALA A 18 3.38 -4.14 2.27
N GLU A 19 3.19 -2.91 2.75
CA GLU A 19 3.86 -2.39 3.95
C GLU A 19 3.38 -3.14 5.21
N LEU A 20 2.08 -3.37 5.33
CA LEU A 20 1.49 -4.11 6.45
C LEU A 20 2.04 -5.54 6.54
N GLU A 21 2.12 -6.25 5.40
CA GLU A 21 2.68 -7.60 5.33
C GLU A 21 4.18 -7.60 5.70
N THR A 22 4.94 -6.61 5.20
CA THR A 22 6.36 -6.46 5.53
C THR A 22 6.56 -6.28 7.02
N ILE A 23 5.77 -5.44 7.68
CA ILE A 23 5.85 -5.20 9.12
C ILE A 23 5.40 -6.43 9.90
N ALA A 24 4.30 -7.07 9.50
CA ALA A 24 3.79 -8.27 10.15
C ALA A 24 4.82 -9.41 10.15
N HIS A 25 5.59 -9.56 9.07
CA HIS A 25 6.67 -10.55 8.97
C HIS A 25 7.87 -10.27 9.91
N LEU A 26 7.99 -9.07 10.46
CA LEU A 26 9.00 -8.76 11.48
C LEU A 26 8.57 -9.14 12.90
N TYR A 27 7.30 -9.52 13.08
CA TYR A 27 6.77 -9.87 14.40
C TYR A 27 7.26 -11.26 14.83
N GLU A 28 7.89 -11.31 16.00
CA GLU A 28 8.42 -12.55 16.59
C GLU A 28 7.85 -12.77 18.01
N PRO A 29 7.38 -13.99 18.35
CA PRO A 29 7.30 -15.17 17.48
C PRO A 29 6.20 -15.05 16.42
N ALA A 30 6.38 -15.74 15.30
CA ALA A 30 5.37 -15.81 14.24
C ALA A 30 4.00 -16.27 14.79
N PRO A 31 2.87 -15.71 14.31
CA PRO A 31 1.55 -16.12 14.76
C PRO A 31 1.20 -17.53 14.27
N HIS A 32 0.63 -18.35 15.16
CA HIS A 32 0.23 -19.74 14.86
C HIS A 32 -1.29 -19.94 14.85
N THR A 33 -2.07 -18.94 15.30
CA THR A 33 -3.53 -18.95 15.31
C THR A 33 -4.10 -17.73 14.59
N GLU A 34 -5.37 -17.80 14.20
CA GLU A 34 -6.07 -16.67 13.58
C GLU A 34 -6.14 -15.45 14.51
N ASP A 35 -6.40 -15.66 15.81
CA ASP A 35 -6.42 -14.59 16.81
C ASP A 35 -5.05 -13.90 16.94
N GLN A 36 -3.97 -14.69 16.97
CA GLN A 36 -2.61 -14.16 17.00
C GLN A 36 -2.28 -13.39 15.71
N MET A 37 -2.71 -13.91 14.55
CA MET A 37 -2.53 -13.19 13.29
C MET A 37 -3.28 -11.86 13.31
N TRP A 38 -4.50 -11.82 13.86
CA TRP A 38 -5.27 -10.59 14.00
C TRP A 38 -4.61 -9.58 14.94
N GLU A 39 -4.01 -10.03 16.04
CA GLU A 39 -3.21 -9.16 16.93
C GLU A 39 -1.97 -8.61 16.22
N VAL A 40 -1.25 -9.46 15.47
CA VAL A 40 -0.08 -9.05 14.69
C VAL A 40 -0.43 -8.03 13.62
N LEU A 41 -1.54 -8.21 12.92
CA LEU A 41 -2.00 -7.26 11.91
C LEU A 41 -2.38 -5.91 12.53
N GLN A 42 -3.04 -5.90 13.69
CA GLN A 42 -3.35 -4.66 14.40
C GLN A 42 -2.08 -3.95 14.89
N TRP A 43 -1.12 -4.69 15.41
CA TRP A 43 0.18 -4.15 15.80
C TRP A 43 0.93 -3.60 14.59
N ALA A 44 0.99 -4.35 13.48
CA ALA A 44 1.66 -3.94 12.26
C ALA A 44 1.03 -2.67 11.68
N TRP A 45 -0.30 -2.59 11.70
CA TRP A 45 -1.05 -1.40 11.31
C TRP A 45 -0.68 -0.18 12.16
N SER A 46 -0.48 -0.35 13.47
CA SER A 46 -0.07 0.75 14.35
C SER A 46 1.37 1.21 14.14
N GLN A 47 2.22 0.40 13.47
CA GLN A 47 3.60 0.79 13.15
C GLN A 47 3.72 1.55 11.82
N ILE A 48 2.67 1.55 10.98
CA ILE A 48 2.70 2.31 9.73
C ILE A 48 2.78 3.80 10.07
N SER A 49 3.91 4.42 9.73
CA SER A 49 4.14 5.83 10.06
C SER A 49 3.30 6.77 9.18
N ASP A 50 2.87 7.90 9.75
CA ASP A 50 2.22 8.97 8.98
C ASP A 50 3.10 9.44 7.82
N LYS A 51 4.42 9.43 7.98
CA LYS A 51 5.39 9.77 6.94
C LYS A 51 5.35 8.82 5.73
N PHE A 52 5.08 7.53 5.95
CA PHE A 52 4.87 6.58 4.87
C PHE A 52 3.61 6.94 4.10
N THR A 53 2.51 7.15 4.83
CA THR A 53 1.22 7.54 4.27
C THR A 53 1.30 8.85 3.49
N GLU A 54 1.94 9.88 4.04
CA GLU A 54 2.17 11.18 3.38
C GLU A 54 2.97 11.03 2.08
N LYS A 55 4.05 10.24 2.08
CA LYS A 55 4.83 9.97 0.86
C LYS A 55 4.00 9.27 -0.20
N LEU A 56 3.15 8.32 0.21
CA LEU A 56 2.27 7.58 -0.68
C LEU A 56 1.23 8.50 -1.32
N TYR A 57 0.63 9.41 -0.55
CA TYR A 57 -0.27 10.43 -1.12
C TYR A 57 0.48 11.44 -1.99
N ALA A 58 1.72 11.79 -1.64
CA ALA A 58 2.54 12.70 -2.43
C ALA A 58 3.00 12.10 -3.77
N SER A 59 3.07 10.77 -3.92
CA SER A 59 3.40 10.13 -5.19
C SER A 59 2.22 10.03 -6.16
N LEU A 60 0.97 10.18 -5.68
CA LEU A 60 -0.23 10.08 -6.52
C LEU A 60 -0.29 11.08 -7.67
N PRO A 61 -0.01 12.39 -7.49
CA PRO A 61 -0.05 13.33 -8.61
C PRO A 61 0.96 12.95 -9.70
N HIS A 62 2.12 12.42 -9.31
CA HIS A 62 3.16 11.99 -10.24
C HIS A 62 2.76 10.72 -10.99
N GLN A 63 2.13 9.75 -10.32
CA GLN A 63 1.58 8.55 -10.95
C GLN A 63 0.44 8.90 -11.93
N VAL A 64 -0.46 9.82 -11.54
CA VAL A 64 -1.54 10.31 -12.42
C VAL A 64 -0.97 11.02 -13.65
N GLU A 65 0.06 11.84 -13.48
CA GLU A 65 0.74 12.52 -14.59
C GLU A 65 1.44 11.51 -15.53
N ALA A 66 2.10 10.49 -14.96
CA ALA A 66 2.71 9.41 -15.73
C ALA A 66 1.67 8.62 -16.55
N LEU A 67 0.50 8.33 -15.97
CA LEU A 67 -0.62 7.68 -16.65
C LEU A 67 -1.22 8.53 -17.77
N MET A 68 -1.42 9.83 -17.50
CA MET A 68 -1.87 10.79 -18.52
C MET A 68 -0.88 10.87 -19.69
N LYS A 69 0.42 10.87 -19.39
CA LYS A 69 1.49 10.89 -20.40
C LYS A 69 1.59 9.57 -21.17
N ALA A 70 1.30 8.44 -20.51
CA ALA A 70 1.25 7.12 -21.13
C ALA A 70 -0.01 6.90 -21.99
N LYS A 71 -0.99 7.82 -21.99
CA LYS A 71 -2.26 7.70 -22.74
C LYS A 71 -2.97 6.35 -22.54
N GLY A 72 -2.88 5.77 -21.33
CA GLY A 72 -3.47 4.48 -20.99
C GLY A 72 -2.64 3.24 -21.32
N TRP A 73 -1.36 3.39 -21.68
CA TRP A 73 -0.40 2.27 -21.79
C TRP A 73 0.36 2.04 -20.47
N ASN A 74 0.93 0.84 -20.28
CA ASN A 74 1.58 0.44 -19.02
C ASN A 74 2.65 1.44 -18.57
N THR A 75 2.59 1.79 -17.29
CA THR A 75 3.63 2.57 -16.62
C THR A 75 4.60 1.63 -15.89
N LYS A 76 5.71 2.19 -15.39
CA LYS A 76 6.78 1.41 -14.72
C LYS A 76 6.49 1.19 -13.22
N TYR A 77 5.33 1.63 -12.76
CA TYR A 77 4.86 1.56 -11.38
C TYR A 77 3.95 0.35 -11.21
#